data_AF-A0A7V0NE33-F1
#
_entry.id   AF-A0A7V0NE33-F1
#
_cell.length_a   1.000
_cell.length_b   1.000
_cell.length_c   1.000
_cell.angle_alpha   90.00
_cell.angle_beta   90.00
_cell.angle_gamma   90.00
#
_symmetry.space_group_name_H-M   'P 1'
#
loop_
_entity.id
_entity.type
_entity.pdbx_description
1 polymer ?
#
loop_
_entity_poly.entity_id
_entity_poly.type
_entity_poly.pdbx_seq_one_letter_code
_entity_poly.pdbx_strand_id
1 'polypeptide(L)'
;MGNKRPGERLSSLDHFRGLALFLMIVVNSLSDYDVPSWLKHAPWNGYRFPDLVAPMFLFAMGVAYRISWERRVSKFGLKRTVLHFVRRYILLFLFGFIGTL
;
A
#
# COMPACT_ATOMS: atom_id res chain seq x y z
N MET A 1 -4.78 29.50 1.98
CA MET A 1 -4.32 28.14 2.34
C MET A 1 -4.20 27.29 1.08
N GLY A 2 -2.97 26.98 0.66
CA GLY A 2 -2.59 25.92 -0.29
C GLY A 2 -3.31 25.84 -1.64
N ASN A 3 -2.87 26.64 -2.62
CA ASN A 3 -3.24 26.51 -4.03
C ASN A 3 -2.77 25.15 -4.60
N LYS A 4 -3.64 24.15 -4.71
CA LYS A 4 -3.27 22.82 -5.22
C LYS A 4 -2.93 22.89 -6.71
N ARG A 5 -1.64 22.85 -7.04
CA ARG A 5 -1.18 22.90 -8.44
C ARG A 5 -1.53 21.59 -9.16
N PRO A 6 -1.88 21.61 -10.46
CA PRO A 6 -2.16 20.39 -11.21
C PRO A 6 -0.91 19.50 -11.22
N GLY A 7 -0.97 18.36 -10.52
CA GLY A 7 0.16 17.44 -10.35
C GLY A 7 0.72 17.33 -8.93
N GLU A 8 0.21 18.11 -7.98
CA GLU A 8 0.73 18.10 -6.61
C GLU A 8 0.50 16.75 -5.92
N ARG A 9 1.60 16.13 -5.50
CA ARG A 9 1.58 14.86 -4.74
C ARG A 9 1.12 15.17 -3.32
N LEU A 10 0.31 14.28 -2.76
CA LEU A 10 -0.14 14.44 -1.38
C LEU A 10 1.01 14.01 -0.46
N SER A 11 1.82 14.97 -0.03
CA SER A 11 3.02 14.72 0.77
C SER A 11 2.70 13.95 2.06
N SER A 12 1.59 14.26 2.73
CA SER A 12 1.13 13.53 3.91
C SER A 12 0.89 12.04 3.65
N LEU A 13 0.35 11.69 2.48
CA LEU A 13 0.08 10.30 2.10
C LEU A 13 1.36 9.55 1.76
N ASP A 14 2.31 10.22 1.11
CA ASP A 14 3.63 9.65 0.83
C ASP A 14 4.40 9.34 2.14
N HIS A 15 4.37 10.26 3.12
CA HIS A 15 4.96 10.03 4.45
C HIS A 15 4.25 8.91 5.21
N PHE A 16 2.91 8.87 5.21
CA PHE A 16 2.15 7.83 5.91
C PHE A 16 2.44 6.43 5.36
N ARG A 17 2.52 6.29 4.03
CA ARG A 17 2.95 5.05 3.39
C ARG A 17 4.38 4.66 3.75
N GLY A 18 5.29 5.64 3.77
CA GLY A 18 6.68 5.43 4.16
C GLY A 18 6.80 4.93 5.60
N LEU A 19 6.00 5.50 6.52
CA LEU A 19 5.93 5.05 7.91
C LEU A 19 5.40 3.61 8.00
N ALA A 20 4.35 3.25 7.25
CA ALA A 20 3.84 1.88 7.23
C ALA A 20 4.89 0.87 6.73
N LEU A 21 5.63 1.21 5.67
CA LEU A 21 6.74 0.40 5.16
C LEU A 21 7.88 0.27 6.18
N PHE A 22 8.25 1.36 6.84
CA PHE A 22 9.26 1.37 7.88
C PHE A 22 8.86 0.44 9.04
N LEU A 23 7.62 0.55 9.53
CA LEU A 23 7.10 -0.32 10.59
C LEU A 23 7.11 -1.79 10.16
N MET A 24 6.78 -2.10 8.89
CA MET A 24 6.82 -3.47 8.37
C MET A 24 8.23 -4.05 8.42
N ILE A 25 9.24 -3.27 8.02
CA ILE A 25 10.65 -3.70 8.06
C ILE A 25 11.10 -3.91 9.50
N VAL A 26 10.77 -2.98 10.41
CA VAL A 26 11.15 -3.06 11.83
C VAL A 26 10.54 -4.29 12.50
N VAL A 27 9.23 -4.49 12.35
CA VAL A 27 8.51 -5.62 12.92
C VAL A 27 9.01 -6.95 12.37
N ASN A 28 9.21 -7.05 11.06
CA ASN A 28 9.72 -8.28 10.45
C ASN A 28 11.17 -8.57 10.86
N SER A 29 12.03 -7.55 10.96
CA SER A 29 13.42 -7.71 11.40
C SER A 29 13.52 -8.11 12.87
N LEU A 30 12.58 -7.66 13.69
CA LEU A 30 12.53 -7.97 15.12
C LEU A 30 11.82 -9.29 15.44
N SER A 31 11.20 -9.94 14.44
CA SER A 31 10.45 -11.18 14.61
C SER A 31 11.32 -12.33 15.14
N ASP A 32 12.59 -12.39 14.74
CA ASP A 32 13.52 -13.47 15.11
C ASP A 32 14.26 -13.22 16.44
N TYR A 33 14.14 -12.02 17.01
CA TYR A 33 14.78 -11.67 18.27
C TYR A 33 13.86 -11.90 19.46
N ASP A 34 14.45 -11.98 20.65
CA ASP A 34 13.68 -12.05 21.90
C ASP A 34 13.14 -10.67 22.28
N VAL A 35 12.15 -10.22 21.50
CA VAL A 35 11.42 -8.98 21.72
C VAL A 35 10.18 -9.20 22.58
N PRO A 36 9.68 -8.16 23.26
CA PRO A 36 8.46 -8.24 24.05
C PRO A 36 7.29 -8.83 23.27
N SER A 37 6.45 -9.60 23.95
CA SER A 37 5.32 -10.34 23.35
C SER A 37 4.33 -9.47 22.56
N TRP A 38 4.22 -8.18 22.89
CA TRP A 38 3.38 -7.22 22.17
C TRP A 38 3.90 -6.83 20.78
N LEU A 39 5.18 -7.12 20.48
CA LEU A 39 5.84 -6.86 19.21
C LEU A 39 5.92 -8.08 18.29
N LYS A 40 5.49 -9.26 18.76
CA LYS A 40 5.39 -10.50 17.96
C LYS A 40 3.97 -10.66 17.44
N HIS A 41 3.76 -11.30 16.29
CA HIS A 41 2.41 -11.56 15.77
C HIS A 41 1.57 -12.45 16.70
N ALA A 42 0.24 -12.22 16.72
CA ALA A 42 -0.68 -13.07 17.46
C ALA A 42 -0.79 -14.46 16.78
N PRO A 43 -0.83 -15.56 17.55
CA PRO A 43 -0.81 -16.91 16.97
C PRO A 43 -2.13 -17.35 16.30
N TRP A 44 -3.28 -16.87 16.76
CA TRP A 44 -4.57 -17.25 16.17
C TRP A 44 -5.69 -16.24 16.42
N ASN A 45 -6.01 -15.98 17.69
CA ASN A 45 -7.04 -15.02 18.09
C ASN A 45 -6.42 -13.98 19.03
N GLY A 46 -6.21 -12.78 18.51
CA GLY A 46 -5.56 -11.70 19.21
C GLY A 46 -5.24 -10.55 18.28
N TYR A 47 -4.94 -9.41 18.87
CA TYR A 47 -4.54 -8.21 18.15
C TYR A 47 -3.27 -7.69 18.79
N ARG A 48 -2.20 -7.60 18.00
CA ARG A 48 -0.92 -7.05 18.44
C ARG A 48 -0.49 -5.93 17.53
N PHE A 49 0.46 -5.13 18.01
CA PHE A 49 0.95 -3.96 17.29
C PHE A 49 1.43 -4.26 15.85
N PRO A 50 2.12 -5.38 15.57
CA PRO A 50 2.45 -5.81 14.21
C PRO A 50 1.27 -5.90 13.24
N ASP A 51 0.11 -6.34 13.74
CA ASP A 51 -1.05 -6.67 12.92
C ASP A 51 -1.74 -5.41 12.37
N LEU A 52 -1.47 -4.24 12.96
CA LEU A 52 -1.93 -2.91 12.51
C LEU A 52 -1.24 -2.42 11.24
N VAL A 53 -0.01 -2.89 10.97
CA VAL A 53 0.81 -2.35 9.89
C VAL A 53 0.16 -2.61 8.53
N ALA A 54 -0.40 -3.81 8.33
CA ALA A 54 -1.08 -4.17 7.09
C ALA A 54 -2.35 -3.32 6.83
N PRO A 55 -3.30 -3.16 7.78
CA PRO A 55 -4.43 -2.24 7.65
C PRO A 55 -4.01 -0.79 7.34
N MET A 56 -2.98 -0.26 8.02
CA MET A 56 -2.47 1.09 7.75
C MET A 56 -1.98 1.22 6.30
N PHE A 57 -1.20 0.24 5.83
CA PHE A 57 -0.70 0.24 4.47
C PHE A 57 -1.82 0.14 3.42
N LEU A 58 -2.80 -0.75 3.64
CA LEU A 58 -3.96 -0.91 2.75
C LEU A 58 -4.81 0.36 2.67
N PHE A 59 -5.01 1.05 3.81
CA PHE A 59 -5.70 2.33 3.83
C PHE A 59 -4.96 3.38 2.99
N ALA A 60 -3.64 3.50 3.16
CA ALA A 60 -2.81 4.41 2.37
C ALA A 60 -2.91 4.11 0.86
N MET A 61 -2.84 2.82 0.49
CA MET A 61 -2.97 2.37 -0.89
C MET A 61 -4.35 2.65 -1.49
N GLY A 62 -5.42 2.45 -0.73
CA GLY A 62 -6.78 2.75 -1.18
C GLY A 62 -6.97 4.23 -1.53
N VAL A 63 -6.52 5.13 -0.65
CA VAL A 63 -6.57 6.58 -0.88
C VAL A 63 -5.70 6.96 -2.08
N ALA A 64 -4.47 6.43 -2.17
CA ALA A 64 -3.57 6.69 -3.28
C ALA A 64 -4.15 6.21 -4.63
N TYR A 65 -4.80 5.05 -4.63
CA TYR A 65 -5.45 4.48 -5.80
C TYR A 65 -6.58 5.39 -6.29
N ARG A 66 -7.47 5.85 -5.40
CA ARG A 66 -8.57 6.74 -5.78
C ARG A 66 -8.08 8.04 -6.39
N ILE A 67 -7.07 8.68 -5.79
CA ILE A 67 -6.46 9.91 -6.31
C ILE A 67 -5.83 9.66 -7.69
N SER A 68 -5.14 8.52 -7.87
CA SER A 68 -4.54 8.15 -9.16
C SER A 68 -5.60 7.88 -10.24
N TRP A 69 -6.69 7.22 -9.87
CA TRP A 69 -7.81 6.92 -10.73
C TRP A 69 -8.46 8.19 -11.27
N GLU A 70 -8.87 9.11 -10.38
CA GLU A 70 -9.55 10.35 -10.77
C GLU A 70 -8.69 11.20 -11.71
N ARG A 71 -7.39 11.35 -11.41
CA ARG A 71 -6.44 12.07 -12.28
C ARG A 71 -6.30 11.45 -13.66
N ARG A 72 -6.36 10.12 -13.77
CA ARG A 72 -6.20 9.43 -15.04
C ARG A 72 -7.49 9.43 -15.85
N VAL A 73 -8.63 9.26 -15.20
CA VAL A 73 -9.95 9.38 -15.85
C VAL A 73 -10.14 10.77 -16.43
N SER A 74 -9.79 11.83 -15.69
CA SER A 74 -9.91 13.21 -16.19
C SER A 74 -8.98 13.49 -17.38
N LYS A 75 -7.80 12.87 -17.44
CA LYS A 75 -6.81 13.12 -18.50
C LYS A 75 -6.96 12.23 -19.75
N PHE A 76 -7.38 10.98 -19.59
CA PHE A 76 -7.36 9.96 -20.66
C PHE A 76 -8.72 9.29 -20.91
N GLY A 77 -9.74 9.63 -20.12
CA GLY A 77 -11.05 9.00 -20.18
C GLY A 77 -11.11 7.64 -19.46
N LEU A 78 -12.34 7.16 -19.25
CA LEU A 78 -12.62 5.97 -18.45
C LEU A 78 -12.09 4.68 -19.11
N LYS A 79 -12.35 4.47 -20.41
CA LYS A 79 -11.94 3.25 -21.13
C LYS A 79 -10.43 3.00 -21.11
N ARG A 80 -9.62 4.02 -21.41
CA ARG A 80 -8.15 3.92 -21.38
C ARG A 80 -7.62 3.73 -19.97
N THR A 81 -8.28 4.34 -18.97
CA THR A 81 -7.91 4.18 -17.56
C THR A 81 -8.14 2.74 -17.09
N VAL A 82 -9.32 2.18 -17.33
CA VAL A 82 -9.64 0.78 -16.99
C VAL A 82 -8.65 -0.17 -17.66
N LEU A 83 -8.44 -0.04 -18.97
CA LEU A 83 -7.52 -0.91 -19.71
C LEU A 83 -6.09 -0.86 -19.14
N HIS A 84 -5.62 0.33 -18.77
CA HIS A 84 -4.30 0.49 -18.15
C HIS A 84 -4.18 -0.25 -16.81
N PHE A 85 -5.18 -0.13 -15.93
CA PHE A 85 -5.16 -0.82 -14.63
C PHE A 85 -5.31 -2.34 -14.79
N VAL A 86 -6.25 -2.80 -15.61
CA VAL A 86 -6.45 -4.23 -15.91
C VAL A 86 -5.18 -4.85 -16.49
N ARG A 87 -4.55 -4.21 -17.49
CA ARG A 87 -3.28 -4.69 -18.07
C ARG A 87 -2.20 -4.81 -17.00
N ARG A 88 -2.08 -3.82 -16.11
CA ARG A 88 -1.10 -3.85 -15.01
C ARG A 88 -1.37 -4.98 -14.03
N TYR A 89 -2.61 -5.20 -13.64
CA TYR A 89 -2.98 -6.28 -12.72
C TYR A 89 -2.76 -7.66 -13.34
N ILE A 90 -3.13 -7.85 -14.61
CA ILE A 90 -2.87 -9.09 -15.35
C ILE A 90 -1.36 -9.35 -15.44
N LEU A 91 -0.56 -8.36 -15.79
CA LEU A 91 0.90 -8.51 -15.85
C LEU A 91 1.47 -8.92 -14.49
N LEU A 92 1.08 -8.25 -13.40
CA LEU A 92 1.55 -8.61 -12.06
C LEU A 92 1.12 -10.03 -11.64
N PHE A 93 -0.12 -10.41 -11.97
CA PHE A 93 -0.62 -11.76 -11.72
C PHE A 93 0.16 -12.82 -12.51
N LEU A 94 0.39 -12.59 -13.81
CA LEU A 94 1.15 -13.50 -14.66
C LEU A 94 2.61 -13.61 -14.24
N PHE A 95 3.25 -12.52 -13.82
CA PHE A 95 4.60 -12.56 -13.26
C PHE A 95 4.67 -13.43 -12.01
N GLY A 96 3.69 -13.32 -11.10
CA GLY A 96 3.61 -14.19 -9.93
C GLY A 96 3.34 -15.66 -10.30
N PHE A 97 2.46 -15.90 -11.27
CA PHE A 97 2.12 -17.25 -11.73
C PHE A 97 3.29 -17.94 -12.44
N ILE A 98 4.02 -17.24 -13.30
CA ILE A 98 5.21 -17.77 -13.96
C ILE A 98 6.35 -18.01 -12.97
N GLY A 99 6.53 -17.13 -11.98
CA GLY A 99 7.55 -17.33 -10.95
C GLY A 99 7.23 -18.46 -9.96
N THR A 100 6.00 -18.98 -9.96
CA THR A 100 5.57 -20.11 -9.11
C THR A 100 5.51 -21.45 -9.84
N LEU A 101 5.61 -21.44 -11.18
CA LEU A 101 5.78 -22.61 -12.05
C LEU A 101 7.25 -23.00 -12.17
#